data_AF-A0A923Z5S6-F1
#
_entry.id   AF-A0A923Z5S6-F1
#
_cell.length_a   1.000
_cell.length_b   1.000
_cell.length_c   1.000
_cell.angle_alpha   90.00
_cell.angle_beta   90.00
_cell.angle_gamma   90.00
#
_symmetry.space_group_name_H-M   'P 1'
#
loop_
_entity.id
_entity.type
_entity.pdbx_description
1 polymer ?
#
loop_
_entity_poly.entity_id
_entity_poly.type
_entity_poly.pdbx_seq_one_letter_code
_entity_poly.pdbx_strand_id
1 'polypeptide(L)'
;MSDSTTPVTNPVVTKTGSNPPPISPRAKTSNDGLIPKFMIHPLTTFMEMNFIDLLEHSLSLSTFEKKRVIDAIPTLSQFQIDELVKVFEDERVEFRKLMPTEGEIIKGLVAKAQNEWEQLKDIYIEEERVLVRANADAQKADEMRKSLGL
;
A
#
# COMPACT_ATOMS: atom_id res chain seq x y z
N MET A 1 39.64 57.36 2.48
CA MET A 1 38.62 56.56 1.78
C MET A 1 39.21 55.18 1.63
N SER A 2 38.76 54.25 2.47
CA SER A 2 39.28 52.88 2.52
C SER A 2 38.07 51.97 2.57
N ASP A 3 37.89 51.22 1.48
CA ASP A 3 36.78 50.29 1.27
C ASP A 3 36.84 49.16 2.28
N SER A 4 35.74 49.00 3.03
CA SER A 4 35.55 47.94 4.00
C SER A 4 34.70 46.84 3.36
N THR A 5 35.35 45.83 2.80
CA THR A 5 34.72 44.60 2.30
C THR A 5 34.24 43.77 3.49
N THR A 6 32.93 43.69 3.71
CA THR A 6 32.30 42.74 4.64
C THR A 6 32.09 41.38 3.97
N PRO A 7 32.43 40.25 4.61
CA PRO A 7 32.08 38.93 4.09
C PRO A 7 30.61 38.60 4.43
N VAL A 8 29.87 38.17 3.41
CA VAL A 8 28.51 37.62 3.54
C VAL A 8 28.60 36.26 4.22
N THR A 9 28.02 36.14 5.42
CA THR A 9 27.83 34.87 6.12
C THR A 9 26.50 34.27 5.71
N ASN A 10 26.52 33.18 4.95
CA ASN A 10 25.33 32.37 4.69
C ASN A 10 24.87 31.68 5.99
N PRO A 11 23.56 31.62 6.29
CA PRO A 11 23.07 30.83 7.41
C PRO A 11 23.23 29.34 7.12
N VAL A 12 23.86 28.64 8.05
CA VAL A 12 23.93 27.17 8.09
C VAL A 12 22.51 26.64 8.28
N VAL A 13 21.95 26.05 7.22
CA VAL A 13 20.76 25.20 7.32
C VAL A 13 21.21 23.86 7.89
N THR A 14 21.06 23.69 9.20
CA THR A 14 21.11 22.38 9.84
C THR A 14 19.96 21.54 9.32
N LYS A 15 20.23 20.65 8.36
CA LYS A 15 19.36 19.52 8.05
C LYS A 15 19.37 18.58 9.24
N THR A 16 18.41 18.72 10.14
CA THR A 16 18.06 17.66 11.09
C THR A 16 17.50 16.50 10.28
N GLY A 17 18.33 15.50 10.04
CA GLY A 17 17.88 14.21 9.54
C GLY A 17 16.94 13.60 10.57
N SER A 18 15.64 13.76 10.37
CA SER A 18 14.65 12.95 11.05
C SER A 18 14.75 11.55 10.47
N ASN A 19 15.50 10.68 11.13
CA ASN A 19 15.28 9.25 10.97
C ASN A 19 13.79 9.00 11.23
N PRO A 20 13.05 8.35 10.33
CA PRO A 20 11.68 7.99 10.62
C PRO A 20 11.66 7.16 11.92
N PRO A 21 10.72 7.44 12.84
CA PRO A 21 10.65 6.71 14.10
C PRO A 21 10.54 5.21 13.81
N PRO A 22 11.10 4.35 14.66
CA PRO A 22 10.89 2.91 14.55
C PRO A 22 9.39 2.65 14.51
N ILE A 23 8.92 2.06 13.40
CA ILE A 23 7.51 1.79 13.16
C ILE A 23 7.08 0.77 14.22
N SER A 24 6.42 1.23 15.28
CA SER A 24 5.80 0.34 16.27
C SER A 24 4.84 -0.61 15.54
N PRO A 25 4.82 -1.91 15.88
CA PRO A 25 3.88 -2.86 15.27
C PRO A 25 2.45 -2.34 15.36
N ARG A 26 1.82 -2.12 14.20
CA ARG A 26 0.40 -1.73 14.12
C ARG A 26 -0.46 -2.92 14.50
N ALA A 27 -1.54 -2.65 15.22
CA ALA A 27 -2.53 -3.69 15.51
C ALA A 27 -3.14 -4.22 14.20
N LYS A 28 -3.19 -5.54 14.04
CA LYS A 28 -3.82 -6.17 12.88
C LYS A 28 -5.33 -5.91 12.93
N THR A 29 -5.88 -5.43 11.82
CA THR A 29 -7.32 -5.17 11.66
C THR A 29 -7.97 -6.18 10.71
N SER A 30 -9.30 -6.22 10.67
CA SER A 30 -10.05 -7.06 9.71
C SER A 30 -9.76 -6.65 8.26
N ASN A 31 -9.91 -7.59 7.33
CA ASN A 31 -9.78 -7.36 5.88
C ASN A 31 -11.12 -6.98 5.21
N ASP A 32 -12.19 -6.73 5.98
CA ASP A 32 -13.55 -6.50 5.43
C ASP A 32 -13.61 -5.38 4.38
N GLY A 33 -12.86 -4.29 4.56
CA GLY A 33 -12.79 -3.20 3.59
C GLY A 33 -12.04 -3.54 2.29
N LEU A 34 -11.25 -4.62 2.28
CA LEU A 34 -10.52 -5.10 1.12
C LEU A 34 -11.26 -6.18 0.35
N ILE A 35 -12.01 -7.06 1.04
CA ILE A 35 -12.70 -8.22 0.44
C ILE A 35 -13.45 -7.85 -0.86
N PRO A 36 -14.24 -6.75 -0.94
CA PRO A 36 -14.94 -6.41 -2.17
C PRO A 36 -14.03 -6.25 -3.40
N LYS A 37 -12.77 -5.84 -3.23
CA LYS A 37 -11.80 -5.69 -4.34
C LYS A 37 -11.36 -7.04 -4.92
N PHE A 38 -11.39 -8.10 -4.11
CA PHE A 38 -11.05 -9.46 -4.54
C PHE A 38 -12.24 -10.20 -5.14
N MET A 39 -13.46 -9.65 -5.06
CA MET A 39 -14.69 -10.27 -5.60
C MET A 39 -15.02 -9.81 -7.03
N ILE A 40 -14.28 -8.83 -7.56
CA ILE A 40 -14.47 -8.31 -8.92
C ILE A 40 -13.37 -8.88 -9.82
N HIS A 41 -13.61 -10.07 -10.38
CA HIS A 41 -12.67 -10.77 -11.27
C HIS A 41 -13.42 -11.51 -12.38
N PRO A 42 -13.97 -10.79 -13.38
CA PRO A 42 -14.82 -11.39 -14.41
C PRO A 42 -14.11 -12.40 -15.32
N LEU A 43 -12.78 -12.46 -15.29
CA LEU A 43 -11.96 -13.29 -16.17
C LEU A 43 -11.39 -14.54 -15.48
N THR A 44 -11.62 -14.72 -14.17
CA THR A 44 -10.99 -15.78 -13.38
C THR A 44 -11.90 -16.33 -12.29
N THR A 45 -11.52 -17.49 -11.76
CA THR A 45 -12.10 -18.08 -10.55
C THR A 45 -10.97 -18.61 -9.69
N PHE A 46 -10.93 -18.20 -8.43
CA PHE A 46 -9.92 -18.61 -7.46
C PHE A 46 -10.49 -18.52 -6.04
N MET A 47 -9.80 -19.08 -5.05
CA MET A 47 -10.21 -18.96 -3.65
C MET A 47 -9.75 -17.62 -3.08
N GLU A 48 -10.63 -16.62 -3.05
CA GLU A 48 -10.31 -15.24 -2.74
C GLU A 48 -9.69 -15.10 -1.35
N MET A 49 -10.25 -15.79 -0.35
CA MET A 49 -9.75 -15.75 1.02
C MET A 49 -8.34 -16.36 1.15
N ASN A 50 -8.05 -17.42 0.37
CA ASN A 50 -6.71 -18.00 0.32
C ASN A 50 -5.73 -17.04 -0.36
N PHE A 51 -6.15 -16.40 -1.45
CA PHE A 51 -5.33 -15.42 -2.16
C PHE A 51 -5.03 -14.18 -1.30
N ILE A 52 -6.02 -13.70 -0.53
CA ILE A 52 -5.82 -12.63 0.46
C ILE A 52 -4.80 -13.06 1.52
N ASP A 53 -4.91 -14.27 2.07
CA ASP A 53 -3.95 -14.78 3.07
C ASP A 53 -2.52 -14.85 2.50
N LEU A 54 -2.37 -15.36 1.28
CA LEU A 54 -1.08 -15.43 0.59
C LEU A 54 -0.50 -14.03 0.34
N LEU A 55 -1.31 -13.11 -0.19
CA LEU A 55 -0.85 -11.76 -0.53
C LEU A 55 -0.51 -10.93 0.71
N GLU A 56 -1.33 -11.00 1.77
CA GLU A 56 -1.10 -10.32 3.04
C GLU A 56 0.25 -10.72 3.65
N HIS A 57 0.57 -12.01 3.62
CA HIS A 57 1.78 -12.56 4.25
C HIS A 57 2.99 -12.65 3.31
N SER A 58 2.88 -12.18 2.06
CA SER A 58 4.04 -12.14 1.16
C SER A 58 5.12 -11.21 1.72
N LEU A 59 6.33 -11.73 1.84
CA LEU A 59 7.49 -11.02 2.39
C LEU A 59 8.32 -10.33 1.30
N SER A 60 8.12 -10.73 0.04
CA SER A 60 8.84 -10.20 -1.13
C SER A 60 8.18 -8.97 -1.74
N LEU A 61 6.90 -8.71 -1.47
CA LEU A 61 6.17 -7.57 -2.02
C LEU A 61 6.11 -6.40 -1.04
N SER A 62 6.40 -5.20 -1.51
CA SER A 62 6.13 -3.94 -0.81
C SER A 62 4.64 -3.56 -0.80
N THR A 63 4.25 -2.58 0.01
CA THR A 63 2.90 -1.99 0.06
C THR A 63 2.33 -1.70 -1.33
N PHE A 64 3.09 -1.01 -2.19
CA PHE A 64 2.60 -0.61 -3.52
C PHE A 64 2.55 -1.78 -4.50
N GLU A 65 3.42 -2.78 -4.37
CA GLU A 65 3.36 -3.98 -5.20
C GLU A 65 2.13 -4.81 -4.87
N LYS A 66 1.83 -4.99 -3.58
CA LYS A 66 0.57 -5.60 -3.13
C LYS A 66 -0.64 -4.83 -3.66
N LYS A 67 -0.62 -3.50 -3.61
CA LYS A 67 -1.69 -2.66 -4.18
C LYS A 67 -1.87 -2.90 -5.68
N ARG A 68 -0.78 -2.91 -6.45
CA ARG A 68 -0.83 -3.19 -7.89
C ARG A 68 -1.40 -4.56 -8.20
N VAL A 69 -1.09 -5.59 -7.39
CA VAL A 69 -1.69 -6.92 -7.54
C VAL A 69 -3.20 -6.83 -7.36
N ILE A 70 -3.67 -6.21 -6.27
CA ILE A 70 -5.11 -6.05 -5.98
C ILE A 70 -5.83 -5.27 -7.09
N ASP A 71 -5.27 -4.13 -7.50
CA ASP A 71 -5.88 -3.27 -8.50
C ASP A 71 -5.92 -3.94 -9.90
N ALA A 72 -5.02 -4.90 -10.17
CA ALA A 72 -4.97 -5.63 -11.42
C ALA A 72 -5.93 -6.82 -11.49
N ILE A 73 -6.40 -7.36 -10.35
CA ILE A 73 -7.27 -8.55 -10.25
C ILE A 73 -8.39 -8.59 -11.31
N PRO A 74 -9.16 -7.51 -11.56
CA PRO A 74 -10.26 -7.53 -12.54
C PRO A 74 -9.84 -7.84 -13.98
N THR A 75 -8.55 -7.68 -14.28
CA THR A 75 -7.97 -7.76 -15.62
C THR A 75 -7.01 -8.94 -15.81
N LEU A 76 -6.66 -9.64 -14.72
CA LEU A 76 -5.77 -10.80 -14.80
C LEU A 76 -6.51 -11.98 -15.46
N SER A 77 -5.79 -12.73 -16.28
CA SER A 77 -6.22 -14.03 -16.78
C SER A 77 -6.08 -15.12 -15.71
N GLN A 78 -6.76 -16.25 -15.90
CA GLN A 78 -6.68 -17.37 -14.96
C GLN A 78 -5.23 -17.83 -14.74
N PHE A 79 -4.48 -18.00 -15.83
CA PHE A 79 -3.06 -18.38 -15.77
C PHE A 79 -2.23 -17.42 -14.91
N GLN A 80 -2.49 -16.11 -14.98
CA GLN A 80 -1.76 -15.13 -14.18
C GLN A 80 -2.10 -15.23 -12.68
N ILE A 81 -3.36 -15.47 -12.34
CA ILE A 81 -3.78 -15.71 -10.95
C ILE A 81 -3.13 -16.99 -10.43
N ASP A 82 -3.17 -18.08 -11.21
CA ASP A 82 -2.60 -19.37 -10.82
C ASP A 82 -1.09 -19.25 -10.58
N GLU A 83 -0.36 -18.53 -11.43
CA GLU A 83 1.07 -18.28 -11.25
C GLU A 83 1.35 -17.40 -10.02
N LEU A 84 0.52 -16.40 -9.71
CA LEU A 84 0.66 -15.61 -8.48
C LEU A 84 0.45 -16.48 -7.23
N VAL A 85 -0.58 -17.33 -7.22
CA VAL A 85 -0.83 -18.28 -6.12
C VAL A 85 0.39 -19.17 -5.92
N LYS A 86 0.87 -19.79 -6.99
CA LYS A 86 2.03 -20.67 -6.96
C LYS A 86 3.29 -19.96 -6.45
N VAL A 87 3.56 -18.75 -6.93
CA VAL A 87 4.71 -17.95 -6.48
C VAL A 87 4.63 -17.66 -4.97
N PHE A 88 3.46 -17.30 -4.44
CA PHE A 88 3.30 -17.05 -3.00
C PHE A 88 3.37 -18.33 -2.16
N GLU A 89 2.87 -19.46 -2.67
CA GLU A 89 3.01 -20.75 -2.00
C GLU A 89 4.49 -21.19 -1.94
N ASP A 90 5.20 -21.09 -3.06
CA ASP A 90 6.63 -21.38 -3.15
C ASP A 90 7.45 -20.45 -2.23
N GLU A 91 7.11 -19.16 -2.19
CA GLU A 91 7.70 -18.18 -1.28
C GLU A 91 7.60 -18.64 0.19
N ARG A 92 6.41 -19.05 0.64
CA ARG A 92 6.22 -19.53 2.03
C ARG A 92 7.07 -20.76 2.33
N VAL A 93 7.22 -21.66 1.36
CA VAL A 93 8.08 -22.84 1.50
C VAL A 93 9.54 -22.43 1.63
N GLU A 94 10.03 -21.51 0.80
CA GLU A 94 11.42 -21.05 0.85
C GLU A 94 11.74 -20.31 2.16
N PHE A 95 10.90 -19.38 2.60
CA PHE A 95 11.13 -18.70 3.89
C PHE A 95 11.08 -19.66 5.07
N ARG A 96 10.22 -20.68 5.03
CA ARG A 96 10.17 -21.71 6.07
C ARG A 96 11.47 -22.51 6.15
N LYS A 97 12.13 -22.80 5.03
CA LYS A 97 13.45 -23.47 5.02
C LYS A 97 14.53 -22.63 5.68
N LEU A 98 14.42 -21.30 5.61
CA LEU A 98 15.37 -20.35 6.21
C LEU A 98 15.11 -20.09 7.70
N MET A 99 13.94 -20.44 8.25
CA MET A 99 13.61 -20.22 9.67
C MET A 99 14.64 -20.73 10.69
N PRO A 100 15.29 -21.90 10.52
CA PRO A 100 16.28 -22.39 11.46
C PRO A 100 17.55 -21.53 11.52
N THR A 101 17.90 -20.84 10.44
CA THR A 101 19.15 -20.06 10.32
C THR A 101 18.92 -18.55 10.40
N GLU A 102 17.81 -18.06 9.84
CA GLU A 102 17.51 -16.63 9.66
C GLU A 102 16.24 -16.19 10.43
N GLY A 103 15.81 -16.96 11.43
CA GLY A 103 14.51 -16.79 12.07
C GLY A 103 14.25 -15.39 12.68
N GLU A 104 15.28 -14.71 13.21
CA GLU A 104 15.12 -13.34 13.73
C GLU A 104 14.87 -12.33 12.61
N ILE A 105 15.58 -12.45 11.49
CA ILE A 105 15.39 -11.61 10.31
C ILE A 105 13.99 -11.83 9.75
N ILE A 106 13.56 -13.09 9.62
CA ILE A 106 12.23 -13.43 9.10
C ILE A 106 11.12 -12.89 10.00
N LYS A 107 11.26 -12.97 11.33
CA LYS A 107 10.31 -12.33 12.26
C LYS A 107 10.22 -10.81 12.03
N GLY A 108 11.35 -10.15 11.79
CA GLY A 108 11.38 -8.73 11.42
C GLY A 108 10.65 -8.44 10.11
N LEU A 109 10.84 -9.29 9.10
CA LEU A 109 10.13 -9.19 7.81
C LEU A 109 8.63 -9.40 7.97
N VAL A 110 8.18 -10.36 8.78
CA VAL A 110 6.76 -10.60 9.06
C VAL A 110 6.13 -9.38 9.73
N ALA A 111 6.79 -8.80 10.75
CA ALA A 111 6.30 -7.60 11.40
C ALA A 111 6.22 -6.39 10.44
N LYS A 112 7.21 -6.27 9.54
CA LYS A 112 7.20 -5.25 8.48
C LYS A 112 6.04 -5.47 7.51
N ALA A 113 5.85 -6.70 7.01
CA ALA A 113 4.79 -7.04 6.06
C ALA A 113 3.40 -6.76 6.65
N GLN A 114 3.18 -7.08 7.93
CA GLN A 114 1.95 -6.72 8.64
C GLN A 114 1.72 -5.20 8.66
N ASN A 115 2.74 -4.41 9.02
CA ASN A 115 2.62 -2.95 9.04
C ASN A 115 2.32 -2.37 7.65
N GLU A 116 2.98 -2.89 6.62
CA GLU A 116 2.75 -2.51 5.22
C GLU A 116 1.34 -2.88 4.75
N TRP A 117 0.80 -4.02 5.19
CA TRP A 117 -0.58 -4.41 4.90
C TRP A 117 -1.60 -3.47 5.54
N GLU A 118 -1.41 -3.09 6.80
CA GLU A 118 -2.26 -2.11 7.46
C GLU A 118 -2.17 -0.73 6.79
N GLN A 119 -0.98 -0.32 6.36
CA GLN A 119 -0.82 0.91 5.57
C GLN A 119 -1.54 0.85 4.22
N LEU A 120 -1.56 -0.31 3.57
CA LEU A 120 -2.30 -0.51 2.32
C LEU A 120 -3.82 -0.33 2.52
N LYS A 121 -4.37 -0.79 3.64
CA LYS A 121 -5.78 -0.54 4.00
C LYS A 121 -6.05 0.96 4.16
N ASP A 122 -5.18 1.67 4.87
CA ASP A 122 -5.29 3.13 5.04
C ASP A 122 -5.30 3.86 3.69
N ILE A 123 -4.45 3.44 2.75
CA ILE A 123 -4.40 4.00 1.40
C ILE A 123 -5.75 3.85 0.70
N TYR A 124 -6.35 2.65 0.74
CA TYR A 124 -7.65 2.44 0.09
C TYR A 124 -8.80 3.20 0.74
N ILE A 125 -8.79 3.33 2.08
CA ILE A 125 -9.76 4.16 2.80
C ILE A 125 -9.65 5.62 2.37
N GLU A 126 -8.43 6.13 2.25
CA GLU A 126 -8.22 7.51 1.83
C GLU A 126 -8.59 7.74 0.36
N GLU A 127 -8.26 6.81 -0.54
CA GLU A 127 -8.68 6.84 -1.95
C GLU A 127 -10.21 6.90 -2.07
N GLU A 128 -10.93 6.09 -1.30
CA GLU A 128 -12.39 6.10 -1.27
C GLU A 128 -12.96 7.42 -0.75
N ARG A 129 -12.40 7.98 0.32
CA ARG A 129 -12.80 9.31 0.84
C ARG A 129 -12.60 10.42 -0.18
N VAL A 130 -11.47 10.41 -0.88
CA VAL A 130 -11.16 11.38 -1.94
C VAL A 130 -12.16 11.25 -3.08
N LEU A 131 -12.47 10.02 -3.52
CA LEU A 131 -13.45 9.76 -4.57
C LEU A 131 -14.86 10.26 -4.19
N VAL A 132 -15.32 9.95 -2.98
CA VAL A 132 -16.63 10.39 -2.47
C VAL A 132 -16.72 11.91 -2.43
N ARG A 133 -15.66 12.58 -1.95
CA ARG A 133 -15.62 14.05 -1.92
C ARG A 133 -15.65 14.66 -3.31
N ALA A 134 -14.87 14.13 -4.25
CA ALA A 134 -14.85 14.60 -5.63
C ALA A 134 -16.22 14.46 -6.30
N ASN A 135 -16.93 13.36 -6.05
CA ASN A 135 -18.28 13.15 -6.56
C ASN A 135 -19.30 14.13 -5.95
N ALA A 136 -19.23 14.39 -4.64
CA ALA A 136 -20.11 15.35 -3.97
C ALA A 136 -19.88 16.79 -4.48
N ASP A 137 -18.64 17.19 -4.72
CA ASP A 137 -18.31 18.50 -5.25
C ASP A 137 -18.76 18.65 -6.71
N ALA A 138 -18.63 17.59 -7.53
CA ALA A 138 -19.14 17.55 -8.90
C ALA A 138 -20.68 17.68 -8.96
N GLN A 139 -21.40 17.01 -8.06
CA GLN A 139 -22.86 17.12 -7.96
C GLN A 139 -23.31 18.52 -7.58
N LYS A 140 -22.68 19.13 -6.56
CA LYS A 140 -22.97 20.52 -6.18
C LYS A 140 -22.68 21.50 -7.30
N ALA A 141 -21.59 21.30 -8.06
CA ALA A 141 -21.26 22.14 -9.21
C ALA A 141 -22.32 22.04 -10.32
N ASP A 142 -22.84 20.85 -10.59
CA ASP A 142 -23.92 20.62 -11.56
C ASP A 142 -25.25 21.25 -11.11
N GLU A 143 -25.59 21.14 -9.83
CA GLU A 143 -26.76 21.81 -9.26
C GLU A 143 -26.65 23.34 -9.35
N MET A 144 -25.46 23.90 -9.06
CA MET A 144 -25.22 25.33 -9.23
C MET A 144 -25.37 25.76 -10.69
N ARG A 145 -24.84 24.99 -11.66
CA ARG A 145 -25.01 25.28 -13.10
C ARG A 145 -26.48 25.31 -13.51
N LYS A 146 -27.24 24.29 -13.11
CA LYS A 146 -28.70 24.22 -13.35
C LYS A 146 -29.44 25.40 -12.71
N SER A 147 -29.07 25.79 -11.49
CA SER A 147 -29.69 26.93 -10.80
C SER A 147 -29.40 28.29 -11.45
N LEU A 148 -28.27 28.42 -12.14
CA LEU A 148 -27.87 29.63 -12.87
C LEU A 148 -28.37 29.64 -14.34
N GLY A 149 -29.08 28.60 -14.78
CA GLY A 149 -29.65 28.51 -16.13
C GLY A 149 -28.61 28.24 -17.24
N LEU A 150 -27.48 27.61 -16.90
CA LEU A 150 -26.42 27.18 -17.82
C LEU A 150 -26.55 25.70 -18.21
#